data_AF-A0A3C1KE11-F1
#
_entry.id   AF-A0A3C1KE11-F1
#
_cell.length_a   1.000
_cell.length_b   1.000
_cell.length_c   1.000
_cell.angle_alpha   90.00
_cell.angle_beta   90.00
_cell.angle_gamma   90.00
#
_symmetry.space_group_name_H-M   'P 1'
#
loop_
_entity.id
_entity.type
_entity.pdbx_description
1 polymer ?
#
loop_
_entity_poly.entity_id
_entity_poly.type
_entity_poly.pdbx_seq_one_letter_code
_entity_poly.pdbx_strand_id
1 'polypeptide(L)'
;VWLLGSSDYSAQLAASMGLPYVFANHFSGDGLERALSLYREQYQPSEQHPAPVTFLTANVVAADTAVEAAARALPQIRMMARLRSGRPLIALETVEQAAAAEAEDGLSAPFRAW
;
A
#
# COMPACT_ATOMS: atom_id res chain seq x y z
N VAL A 1 15.88 3.16 -15.10
CA VAL A 1 14.44 3.51 -15.18
C VAL A 1 13.68 2.53 -14.28
N TRP A 2 12.55 2.93 -13.68
CA TRP A 2 11.72 2.06 -12.85
C TRP A 2 10.29 2.05 -13.37
N LEU A 3 9.66 0.87 -13.39
CA LEU A 3 8.23 0.72 -13.69
C LEU A 3 7.47 0.58 -12.38
N LEU A 4 6.56 1.51 -12.11
CA LEU A 4 5.63 1.45 -10.97
C LEU A 4 4.30 0.88 -11.46
N GLY A 5 3.79 -0.12 -10.75
CA GLY A 5 2.59 -0.85 -11.16
C GLY A 5 1.74 -1.34 -9.99
N SER A 6 0.47 -1.61 -10.29
CA SER A 6 -0.54 -2.10 -9.34
C SER A 6 -1.32 -3.29 -9.89
N SER A 7 -0.83 -3.91 -10.97
CA SER A 7 -1.51 -5.02 -11.64
C SER A 7 -0.55 -6.11 -12.11
N ASP A 8 -1.11 -7.29 -12.39
CA ASP A 8 -0.41 -8.39 -13.07
C ASP A 8 0.21 -7.94 -14.39
N TYR A 9 -0.52 -7.14 -15.17
CA TYR A 9 -0.04 -6.63 -16.46
C TYR A 9 1.23 -5.79 -16.31
N SER A 10 1.26 -4.87 -15.34
CA SER A 10 2.45 -4.05 -15.09
C SER A 10 3.66 -4.88 -14.65
N ALA A 11 3.44 -5.96 -13.89
CA ALA A 11 4.50 -6.87 -13.49
C ALA A 11 5.08 -7.63 -14.70
N GLN A 12 4.20 -8.16 -15.57
CA GLN A 12 4.61 -8.88 -16.79
C GLN A 12 5.32 -7.95 -17.79
N LEU A 13 4.86 -6.69 -17.92
CA LEU A 13 5.49 -5.70 -18.78
C LEU A 13 6.90 -5.34 -18.28
N ALA A 14 7.07 -5.12 -16.97
CA ALA A 14 8.39 -4.88 -16.41
C ALA A 14 9.33 -6.06 -16.61
N ALA A 15 8.80 -7.29 -16.49
CA ALA A 15 9.55 -8.52 -16.70
C ALA A 15 10.00 -8.68 -18.17
N SER A 16 9.12 -8.48 -19.13
CA SER A 16 9.43 -8.62 -20.57
C SER A 16 10.40 -7.56 -21.09
N MET A 17 10.43 -6.38 -20.45
CA MET A 17 11.37 -5.31 -20.77
C MET A 17 12.68 -5.37 -19.97
N GLY A 18 12.83 -6.32 -19.04
CA GLY A 18 13.99 -6.40 -18.16
C GLY A 18 14.17 -5.19 -17.25
N LEU A 19 13.06 -4.56 -16.84
CA LEU A 19 13.07 -3.34 -16.03
C LEU A 19 12.95 -3.63 -14.54
N PRO A 20 13.57 -2.80 -13.68
CA PRO A 20 13.27 -2.76 -12.25
C PRO A 20 11.79 -2.42 -12.00
N TYR A 21 11.15 -3.14 -11.07
CA TYR A 21 9.71 -3.07 -10.83
C TYR A 21 9.36 -2.74 -9.38
N VAL A 22 8.34 -1.92 -9.16
CA VAL A 22 7.82 -1.56 -7.84
C VAL A 22 6.31 -1.76 -7.81
N PHE A 23 5.83 -2.66 -6.94
CA PHE A 23 4.40 -2.88 -6.76
C PHE A 23 3.80 -1.89 -5.74
N ALA A 24 2.65 -1.31 -6.07
CA ALA A 24 1.90 -0.36 -5.27
C ALA A 24 1.09 -1.04 -4.14
N ASN A 25 1.77 -1.82 -3.29
CA ASN A 25 1.17 -2.55 -2.18
C ASN A 25 0.37 -1.65 -1.19
N HIS A 26 0.74 -0.38 -1.07
CA HIS A 26 0.04 0.60 -0.25
C HIS A 26 -1.42 0.90 -0.68
N PHE A 27 -1.83 0.49 -1.88
CA PHE A 27 -3.21 0.63 -2.39
C PHE A 27 -3.97 -0.70 -2.43
N SER A 28 -3.35 -1.74 -2.99
CA SER A 28 -3.91 -3.08 -3.16
C SER A 28 -3.29 -4.02 -2.14
N GLY A 29 -3.98 -4.25 -1.01
CA GLY A 29 -3.53 -5.23 0.00
C GLY A 29 -3.50 -6.66 -0.53
N ASP A 30 -4.19 -6.92 -1.64
CA ASP A 30 -4.24 -8.22 -2.32
C ASP A 30 -3.43 -8.18 -3.63
N GLY A 31 -2.72 -9.28 -3.92
CA GLY A 31 -2.02 -9.48 -5.20
C GLY A 31 -0.52 -9.17 -5.19
N LEU A 32 0.05 -8.72 -4.06
CA LEU A 32 1.49 -8.46 -3.97
C LEU A 32 2.32 -9.71 -4.32
N GLU A 33 2.07 -10.83 -3.64
CA GLU A 33 2.83 -12.07 -3.85
C GLU A 33 2.74 -12.52 -5.30
N ARG A 34 1.53 -12.54 -5.86
CA ARG A 34 1.27 -12.90 -7.25
C ARG A 34 2.00 -11.99 -8.23
N ALA A 35 1.93 -10.67 -8.06
CA ALA A 35 2.59 -9.71 -8.95
C ALA A 35 4.13 -9.87 -8.90
N LEU A 36 4.70 -10.09 -7.71
CA LEU A 36 6.13 -10.34 -7.58
C LEU A 36 6.56 -11.68 -8.16
N SER A 37 5.76 -12.74 -8.01
CA SER A 37 6.01 -14.03 -8.64
C SER A 37 6.00 -13.89 -10.15
N LEU A 38 4.97 -13.26 -10.74
CA LEU A 38 4.91 -12.99 -12.18
C LEU A 38 6.13 -12.21 -12.67
N TYR A 39 6.53 -11.16 -11.94
CA TYR A 39 7.70 -10.36 -12.30
C TYR A 39 8.99 -11.20 -12.32
N ARG A 40 9.22 -12.01 -11.27
CA ARG A 40 10.44 -12.81 -11.12
C ARG A 40 10.50 -13.99 -12.06
N GLU A 41 9.40 -14.71 -12.23
CA GLU A 41 9.31 -15.92 -13.06
C GLU A 41 9.41 -15.61 -14.55
N GLN A 42 8.93 -14.44 -14.99
CA GLN A 42 8.90 -14.04 -16.40
C GLN A 42 10.01 -13.06 -16.78
N TYR A 43 10.96 -12.80 -15.86
CA TYR A 43 11.98 -11.77 -16.05
C TYR A 43 12.90 -12.09 -17.23
N GLN A 44 13.01 -11.15 -18.16
CA GLN A 44 13.97 -11.19 -19.27
C GLN A 44 15.13 -10.25 -18.95
N PRO A 45 16.33 -10.77 -18.65
CA PRO A 45 17.49 -9.93 -18.34
C PRO A 45 17.79 -8.91 -19.44
N SER A 46 18.16 -7.70 -19.03
CA SER A 46 18.68 -6.65 -19.90
C SER A 46 20.15 -6.36 -19.59
N GLU A 47 20.86 -5.70 -20.50
CA GLU A 47 22.27 -5.31 -20.28
C GLU A 47 22.44 -4.46 -19.00
N GLN A 48 21.48 -3.56 -18.75
CA GLN A 48 21.49 -2.68 -17.57
C GLN A 48 21.05 -3.41 -16.28
N HIS A 49 20.23 -4.44 -16.40
CA HIS A 49 19.63 -5.18 -15.29
C HIS A 49 19.68 -6.69 -15.58
N PRO A 50 20.80 -7.36 -15.27
CA PRO A 50 20.98 -8.78 -15.56
C PRO A 50 20.17 -9.70 -14.62
N ALA A 51 19.58 -9.15 -13.56
CA ALA A 51 18.76 -9.86 -12.58
C ALA A 51 17.56 -8.98 -12.19
N PRO A 52 16.42 -9.58 -11.78
CA PRO A 52 15.25 -8.83 -11.37
C PRO A 52 15.57 -7.97 -10.14
N VAL A 53 15.13 -6.71 -10.16
CA VAL A 53 15.31 -5.76 -9.06
C VAL A 53 13.96 -5.18 -8.67
N THR A 54 13.64 -5.27 -7.38
CA THR A 54 12.36 -4.78 -6.85
C THR A 54 12.48 -4.32 -5.41
N PHE A 55 11.60 -3.41 -5.01
CA PHE A 55 11.33 -3.04 -3.62
C PHE A 55 9.83 -2.79 -3.45
N LEU A 56 9.39 -2.64 -2.19
CA LEU A 56 7.98 -2.52 -1.85
C LEU A 56 7.63 -1.13 -1.36
N THR A 57 6.38 -0.75 -1.63
CA THR A 57 5.77 0.44 -1.05
C THR A 57 4.92 0.03 0.14
N ALA A 58 5.08 0.71 1.28
CA ALA A 58 4.31 0.45 2.48
C ALA A 58 3.86 1.77 3.12
N ASN A 59 2.64 1.79 3.65
CA ASN A 59 2.19 2.86 4.53
C ASN A 59 2.72 2.55 5.94
N VAL A 60 3.58 3.42 6.47
CA VAL A 60 4.21 3.21 7.78
C VAL A 60 4.04 4.46 8.62
N VAL A 61 3.61 4.27 9.87
CA VAL A 61 3.59 5.30 10.90
C VAL A 61 4.48 4.80 12.03
N ALA A 62 5.50 5.60 12.37
CA ALA A 62 6.43 5.29 13.44
C ALA A 62 6.31 6.33 14.57
N ALA A 63 6.43 5.86 15.81
CA ALA A 63 6.38 6.65 17.02
C ALA A 63 7.18 5.94 18.12
N ASP A 64 7.41 6.61 19.24
CA ASP A 64 8.17 6.04 20.36
C ASP A 64 7.44 4.85 21.00
N THR A 65 6.11 4.82 20.88
CA THR A 65 5.27 3.73 21.38
C THR A 65 4.27 3.24 20.33
N ALA A 66 3.91 1.97 20.40
CA ALA A 66 2.88 1.38 19.52
C ALA A 66 1.52 2.07 19.69
N VAL A 67 1.17 2.50 20.90
CA VAL A 67 -0.08 3.23 21.20
C VAL A 67 -0.09 4.56 20.45
N GLU A 68 1.01 5.30 20.50
CA GLU A 68 1.14 6.58 19.81
C GLU A 68 1.17 6.41 18.28
N ALA A 69 1.84 5.38 17.77
CA ALA A 69 1.82 5.05 16.35
C ALA A 69 0.40 4.72 15.86
N ALA A 70 -0.35 3.93 16.63
CA ALA A 70 -1.74 3.59 16.31
C ALA A 70 -2.65 4.82 16.32
N ALA A 71 -2.49 5.71 17.31
CA ALA A 71 -3.22 6.97 17.38
C ALA A 71 -2.94 7.86 16.16
N ARG A 72 -1.66 8.00 15.77
CA ARG A 72 -1.23 8.77 14.59
C ARG A 72 -1.68 8.15 13.27
N ALA A 73 -1.82 6.83 13.20
CA ALA A 73 -2.30 6.14 12.01
C ALA A 73 -3.83 6.26 11.82
N LEU A 74 -4.58 6.49 12.90
CA LEU A 74 -6.04 6.43 12.88
C LEU A 74 -6.71 7.35 11.84
N PRO A 75 -6.33 8.63 11.67
CA PRO A 75 -6.94 9.49 10.65
C PRO A 75 -6.83 8.90 9.23
N GLN A 76 -5.67 8.33 8.89
CA GLN A 76 -5.43 7.74 7.58
C GLN A 76 -6.23 6.44 7.40
N ILE A 77 -6.33 5.61 8.44
CA ILE A 77 -7.13 4.38 8.39
C ILE A 77 -8.60 4.72 8.21
N ARG A 78 -9.12 5.74 8.90
CA ARG A 78 -10.49 6.23 8.73
C ARG A 78 -10.74 6.79 7.34
N MET A 79 -9.79 7.54 6.76
CA MET A 79 -9.87 8.02 5.39
C MET A 79 -9.97 6.85 4.39
N MET A 80 -9.14 5.83 4.58
CA MET A 80 -9.17 4.62 3.74
C MET A 80 -10.49 3.85 3.92
N ALA A 81 -11.01 3.78 5.15
CA ALA A 81 -12.31 3.18 5.43
C ALA A 81 -13.44 3.91 4.71
N ARG A 82 -13.42 5.25 4.66
CA ARG A 82 -14.38 6.04 3.87
C ARG A 82 -14.30 5.70 2.39
N LEU A 83 -13.09 5.71 1.83
CA LEU A 83 -12.86 5.40 0.42
C LEU A 83 -13.37 3.99 0.06
N ARG A 84 -13.04 2.98 0.86
CA ARG A 84 -13.40 1.57 0.61
C ARG A 84 -14.89 1.27 0.86
N SER A 85 -15.55 2.04 1.71
CA SER A 85 -16.99 1.91 1.99
C SER A 85 -17.86 2.84 1.12
N GLY A 86 -17.28 3.58 0.18
CA GLY A 86 -18.00 4.52 -0.68
C GLY A 86 -18.59 5.73 0.04
N ARG A 87 -18.10 6.05 1.25
CA ARG A 87 -18.51 7.25 1.99
C ARG A 87 -17.81 8.50 1.42
N PRO A 88 -18.41 9.70 1.56
CA PRO A 88 -17.77 10.93 1.15
C PRO A 88 -16.39 11.11 1.80
N LEU A 89 -15.42 11.48 0.98
CA LEU A 89 -14.12 11.93 1.45
C LEU A 89 -14.28 13.31 2.08
N ILE A 90 -13.61 13.51 3.21
CA ILE A 90 -13.62 14.77 3.96
C ILE A 90 -12.18 15.26 4.11
N ALA A 91 -12.00 16.43 4.70
CA ALA A 91 -10.67 16.84 5.15
C ALA A 91 -10.12 15.78 6.13
N LEU A 92 -8.81 15.53 6.06
CA LEU A 92 -8.16 14.60 6.97
C LEU A 92 -8.35 15.08 8.42
N GLU A 93 -8.91 14.21 9.25
CA GLU A 93 -9.15 14.47 10.67
C GLU A 93 -7.81 14.67 11.41
N THR A 94 -7.78 15.51 12.45
CA THR A 94 -6.68 15.46 13.43
C THR A 94 -6.72 14.14 14.21
N VAL A 95 -5.66 13.82 14.95
CA VAL A 95 -5.63 12.63 15.81
C VAL A 95 -6.77 12.65 16.83
N GLU A 96 -7.06 13.82 17.41
CA GLU A 96 -8.12 14.01 18.41
C GLU A 96 -9.52 13.85 17.79
N GLN A 97 -9.74 14.45 16.61
CA GLN A 97 -10.99 14.32 15.86
C GLN A 97 -11.25 12.87 15.46
N ALA A 98 -10.22 12.20 14.92
CA ALA A 98 -10.28 10.81 14.52
C ALA A 98 -10.57 9.90 15.72
N ALA A 99 -9.95 10.14 16.88
CA ALA A 99 -10.21 9.37 18.09
C ALA A 99 -11.65 9.56 18.61
N ALA A 100 -12.14 10.80 18.64
CA ALA A 100 -13.51 11.10 19.06
C ALA A 100 -14.55 10.45 18.13
N ALA A 101 -14.37 10.59 16.83
CA ALA A 101 -15.29 10.02 15.84
C ALA A 101 -15.21 8.48 15.81
N GLU A 102 -14.03 7.89 15.98
CA GLU A 102 -13.89 6.43 16.07
C GLU A 102 -14.61 5.83 17.28
N ALA A 103 -14.61 6.54 18.41
CA ALA A 103 -15.35 6.11 19.59
C ALA A 103 -16.87 6.12 19.37
N GLU A 104 -17.36 6.94 18.44
CA GLU A 104 -18.78 7.05 18.07
C GLU A 104 -19.18 6.03 17.00
N ASP A 105 -18.41 5.92 15.91
CA ASP A 105 -18.82 5.21 14.70
C ASP A 105 -18.06 3.91 14.40
N GLY A 106 -16.94 3.65 15.08
CA GLY A 106 -16.09 2.47 14.87
C GLY A 106 -15.66 2.25 13.42
N LEU A 107 -15.61 3.30 12.59
CA LEU A 107 -15.48 3.20 11.14
C LEU A 107 -14.21 2.47 10.70
N SER A 108 -13.13 2.61 11.45
CA SER A 108 -11.85 1.97 11.11
C SER A 108 -11.77 0.49 11.48
N ALA A 109 -12.73 -0.04 12.28
CA ALA A 109 -12.64 -1.39 12.85
C ALA A 109 -12.40 -2.50 11.80
N PRO A 110 -13.05 -2.53 10.62
CA PRO A 110 -12.77 -3.56 9.61
C PRO A 110 -11.39 -3.44 8.94
N PHE A 111 -10.70 -2.31 9.12
CA PHE A 111 -9.45 -1.97 8.44
C PHE A 111 -8.25 -1.89 9.40
N ARG A 112 -8.46 -2.16 10.70
CA ARG A 112 -7.38 -2.34 11.69
C ARG A 112 -6.91 -3.79 11.64
N ALA A 113 -5.87 -4.05 10.86
CA ALA A 113 -5.27 -5.38 10.75
C ALA A 113 -4.17 -5.60 11.80
N TRP A 114 -4.47 -5.49 13.10
CA TRP A 114 -3.56 -5.86 14.19
C TRP A 114 -4.37 -6.27 15.43
#